data_AF-A0A962E007-F1
#
_entry.id   AF-A0A962E007-F1
#
_cell.length_a   1.000
_cell.length_b   1.000
_cell.length_c   1.000
_cell.angle_alpha   90.00
_cell.angle_beta   90.00
_cell.angle_gamma   90.00
#
_symmetry.space_group_name_H-M   'P 1'
#
loop_
_entity.id
_entity.type
_entity.pdbx_description
1 polymer ?
#
loop_
_entity_poly.entity_id
_entity_poly.type
_entity_poly.pdbx_seq_one_letter_code
_entity_poly.pdbx_strand_id
1 'polypeptide(L)'
;MFGFLRNIFKLKKSGHYFIHIPKTAGTSFINILDNCHEFDSIFPCQLWREINQEIIDNKDHYNLIRGHFGGNSYRFLSSRNPHLLTILRHPHSLTVSTYHFIKREKNTAVHDLVTNSQMSLKEFLQHPQTSVKINNRMVRHLSFDLKDDPEAQELFLSEESIKVINQWLEPGKKIDNEARLQRAMNLLNKCSWFGIQEQFDKSMQLFAYTFNLPPTGDSPNLNAFNPKQSIDDECINIINEENEFDLKLYNYALQRFEDKYAQMYKKLKSEFHTESSEDINHLIDLNYRKHHKTEILESVDYDFSMKLLGGGWHRREITLPENDFFRWTQRSDSFIDFWLRPGNYELSIRIINSISKEHLENLVVSANECSLNYQFDTSTGVVRVLSAQINKEMFCDNLLRIRFKQPETKRHSEIFGSNDNRHLGIAVHWIKLVPCQ
;
A
#
# COMPACT_ATOMS: atom_id res chain seq x y z
N MET A 1 10.72 36.86 -29.70
CA MET A 1 10.38 35.56 -30.35
C MET A 1 10.95 34.38 -29.54
N PHE A 2 10.73 34.32 -28.21
CA PHE A 2 11.24 33.26 -27.33
C PHE A 2 10.31 33.05 -26.12
N GLY A 3 9.03 32.78 -26.40
CA GLY A 3 8.02 32.53 -25.35
C GLY A 3 7.09 31.34 -25.63
N PHE A 4 7.26 30.64 -26.76
CA PHE A 4 6.22 29.73 -27.27
C PHE A 4 6.59 28.25 -27.35
N LEU A 5 7.75 27.83 -26.82
CA LEU A 5 8.24 26.44 -26.92
C LEU A 5 8.43 25.72 -25.57
N ARG A 6 7.87 26.23 -24.46
CA ARG A 6 7.94 25.56 -23.15
C ARG A 6 6.77 24.61 -22.85
N ASN A 7 6.07 24.15 -23.89
CA ASN A 7 4.98 23.16 -23.81
C ASN A 7 5.27 21.91 -24.65
N ILE A 8 6.54 21.50 -24.74
CA ILE A 8 6.94 20.23 -25.33
C ILE A 8 6.64 19.13 -24.30
N PHE A 9 5.50 18.47 -24.47
CA PHE A 9 5.04 17.21 -23.86
C PHE A 9 5.33 17.04 -22.35
N LYS A 10 4.40 17.50 -21.49
CA LYS A 10 4.24 16.84 -20.18
C LYS A 10 3.87 15.38 -20.45
N LEU A 11 4.84 14.47 -20.38
CA LEU A 11 4.59 13.03 -20.47
C LEU A 11 3.45 12.66 -19.52
N LYS A 12 2.35 12.15 -20.08
CA LYS A 12 1.20 11.69 -19.30
C LYS A 12 1.69 10.66 -18.29
N LYS A 13 1.45 10.92 -17.00
CA LYS A 13 1.84 9.97 -15.96
C LYS A 13 1.11 8.65 -16.20
N SER A 14 1.82 7.54 -16.08
CA SER A 14 1.28 6.19 -16.25
C SER A 14 1.96 5.20 -15.31
N GLY A 15 1.16 4.41 -14.61
CA GLY A 15 1.65 3.49 -13.58
C GLY A 15 2.07 4.19 -12.27
N HIS A 16 2.52 3.39 -11.31
CA HIS A 16 2.92 3.83 -9.97
C HIS A 16 4.34 3.34 -9.62
N TYR A 17 5.08 4.16 -8.91
CA TYR A 17 6.38 3.82 -8.34
C TYR A 17 6.36 4.14 -6.84
N PHE A 18 6.31 3.11 -6.00
CA PHE A 18 6.34 3.26 -4.55
C PHE A 18 7.75 3.12 -4.01
N ILE A 19 8.30 4.25 -3.54
CA ILE A 19 9.59 4.34 -2.88
C ILE A 19 9.41 3.84 -1.45
N HIS A 20 9.55 2.53 -1.24
CA HIS A 20 9.36 1.92 0.05
C HIS A 20 10.59 2.19 0.93
N ILE A 21 10.44 3.08 1.91
CA ILE A 21 11.42 3.28 2.97
C ILE A 21 11.13 2.24 4.07
N PRO A 22 12.08 1.38 4.45
CA PRO A 22 11.82 0.37 5.47
C PRO A 22 11.32 1.00 6.77
N LYS A 23 10.33 0.35 7.40
CA LYS A 23 9.74 0.73 8.70
C LYS A 23 8.90 2.01 8.70
N THR A 24 8.43 2.47 7.53
CA THR A 24 7.45 3.58 7.41
C THR A 24 6.03 3.10 7.06
N ALA A 25 5.61 1.95 7.59
CA ALA A 25 4.32 1.30 7.30
C ALA A 25 4.10 0.89 5.82
N GLY A 26 5.18 0.76 5.04
CA GLY A 26 5.08 0.39 3.62
C GLY A 26 4.47 -0.98 3.36
N THR A 27 4.64 -1.98 4.23
CA THR A 27 3.96 -3.29 4.06
C THR A 27 2.43 -3.16 4.06
N SER A 28 1.87 -2.35 4.96
CA SER A 28 0.43 -2.10 5.01
C SER A 28 -0.05 -1.38 3.74
N PHE A 29 0.71 -0.38 3.30
CA PHE A 29 0.37 0.36 2.08
C PHE A 29 0.54 -0.47 0.80
N ILE A 30 1.54 -1.35 0.72
CA ILE A 30 1.73 -2.27 -0.40
C ILE A 30 0.49 -3.14 -0.60
N ASN A 31 -0.11 -3.66 0.48
CA ASN A 31 -1.33 -4.45 0.37
C ASN A 31 -2.49 -3.66 -0.26
N ILE A 32 -2.57 -2.35 0.00
CA ILE A 32 -3.58 -1.47 -0.58
C ILE A 32 -3.22 -1.13 -2.03
N LEU A 33 -1.96 -0.80 -2.29
CA LEU A 33 -1.49 -0.41 -3.61
C LEU A 33 -1.56 -1.55 -4.62
N ASP A 34 -1.27 -2.78 -4.20
CA ASP A 34 -1.40 -3.97 -5.05
C ASP A 34 -2.83 -4.20 -5.53
N ASN A 35 -3.83 -3.77 -4.75
CA ASN A 35 -5.25 -3.86 -5.15
C ASN A 35 -5.56 -2.97 -6.34
N CYS A 36 -4.81 -1.89 -6.54
CA CYS A 36 -5.00 -0.94 -7.63
C CYS A 36 -4.42 -1.44 -8.96
N HIS A 37 -3.81 -2.64 -9.00
CA HIS A 37 -3.13 -3.19 -10.17
C HIS A 37 -3.49 -4.66 -10.43
N GLU A 38 -3.51 -5.03 -11.71
CA GLU A 38 -3.56 -6.42 -12.15
C GLU A 38 -2.27 -7.12 -11.70
N PHE A 39 -2.36 -8.37 -11.25
CA PHE A 39 -1.23 -9.12 -10.69
C PHE A 39 -0.01 -9.15 -11.63
N ASP A 40 -0.20 -9.53 -12.89
CA ASP A 40 0.88 -9.63 -13.88
C ASP A 40 1.53 -8.28 -14.20
N SER A 41 0.80 -7.18 -13.95
CA SER A 41 1.33 -5.82 -14.15
C SER A 41 2.15 -5.30 -12.97
N ILE A 42 2.34 -6.08 -11.91
CA ILE A 42 3.14 -5.72 -10.73
C ILE A 42 4.57 -6.23 -10.92
N PHE A 43 5.54 -5.34 -10.75
CA PHE A 43 6.96 -5.70 -10.78
C PHE A 43 7.25 -6.76 -9.71
N PRO A 44 7.80 -7.93 -10.08
CA PRO A 44 7.83 -9.10 -9.20
C PRO A 44 8.83 -8.94 -8.03
N CYS A 45 9.87 -8.11 -8.21
CA CYS A 45 10.91 -7.89 -7.21
C CYS A 45 10.53 -6.75 -6.24
N GLN A 46 11.01 -6.85 -5.01
CA GLN A 46 11.01 -5.78 -4.01
C GLN A 46 12.41 -5.38 -3.55
N LEU A 47 13.41 -6.20 -3.86
CA LEU A 47 14.81 -6.00 -3.51
C LEU A 47 15.66 -6.08 -4.77
N TRP A 48 16.76 -5.32 -4.78
CA TRP A 48 17.69 -5.33 -5.92
C TRP A 48 18.29 -6.71 -6.19
N ARG A 49 18.58 -7.50 -5.15
CA ARG A 49 19.10 -8.87 -5.29
C ARG A 49 18.19 -9.84 -6.05
N GLU A 50 16.92 -9.49 -6.23
CA GLU A 50 15.93 -10.31 -6.94
C GLU A 50 15.86 -9.98 -8.43
N ILE A 51 16.47 -8.87 -8.87
CA ILE A 51 16.40 -8.39 -10.24
C ILE A 51 17.45 -9.09 -11.09
N ASN A 52 17.05 -9.57 -12.26
CA ASN A 52 17.92 -10.08 -13.31
C ASN A 52 17.72 -9.30 -14.62
N GLN A 53 18.51 -9.61 -15.65
CA GLN A 53 18.46 -8.88 -16.93
C GLN A 53 17.11 -9.07 -17.66
N GLU A 54 16.52 -10.25 -17.61
CA GLU A 54 15.22 -10.54 -18.25
C GLU A 54 14.10 -9.64 -17.70
N ILE A 55 14.08 -9.42 -16.39
CA ILE A 55 13.10 -8.52 -15.76
C ILE A 55 13.31 -7.07 -16.20
N ILE A 56 14.56 -6.63 -16.33
CA ILE A 56 14.90 -5.29 -16.81
C ILE A 56 14.53 -5.10 -18.29
N ASP A 57 14.77 -6.11 -19.11
CA ASP A 57 14.41 -6.09 -20.54
C ASP A 57 12.89 -5.99 -20.72
N ASN A 58 12.12 -6.56 -19.79
CA ASN A 58 10.65 -6.51 -19.76
C ASN A 58 10.05 -5.41 -18.88
N LYS A 59 10.85 -4.44 -18.42
CA LYS A 59 10.42 -3.44 -17.41
C LYS A 59 9.18 -2.62 -17.79
N ASP A 60 8.92 -2.44 -19.09
CA ASP A 60 7.78 -1.67 -19.59
C ASP A 60 6.46 -2.45 -19.58
N HIS A 61 6.48 -3.75 -19.26
CA HIS A 61 5.29 -4.55 -18.97
C HIS A 61 4.60 -4.09 -17.67
N TYR A 62 5.38 -3.63 -16.70
CA TYR A 62 4.89 -3.38 -15.35
C TYR A 62 4.29 -1.97 -15.19
N ASN A 63 3.10 -1.93 -14.58
CA ASN A 63 2.37 -0.71 -14.24
C ASN A 63 2.56 -0.30 -12.77
N LEU A 64 3.07 -1.20 -11.92
CA LEU A 64 3.42 -0.92 -10.53
C LEU A 64 4.83 -1.41 -10.26
N ILE A 65 5.70 -0.52 -9.80
CA ILE A 65 7.00 -0.89 -9.25
C ILE A 65 7.01 -0.46 -7.79
N ARG A 66 7.35 -1.38 -6.88
CA ARG A 66 7.34 -1.11 -5.45
C ARG A 66 8.41 -1.92 -4.73
N GLY A 67 9.21 -1.27 -3.91
CA GLY A 67 10.29 -1.96 -3.21
C GLY A 67 11.35 -1.01 -2.68
N HIS A 68 12.40 -1.59 -2.14
CA HIS A 68 13.54 -0.89 -1.56
C HIS A 68 14.55 -0.49 -2.64
N PHE A 69 14.06 0.18 -3.68
CA PHE A 69 14.83 0.53 -4.87
C PHE A 69 15.46 1.93 -4.79
N GLY A 70 14.96 2.79 -3.91
CA GLY A 70 15.38 4.19 -3.79
C GLY A 70 14.62 5.15 -4.72
N GLY A 71 14.85 6.45 -4.53
CA GLY A 71 14.01 7.53 -5.04
C GLY A 71 14.01 7.68 -6.55
N ASN A 72 15.20 7.81 -7.15
CA ASN A 72 15.33 8.09 -8.58
C ASN A 72 15.52 6.83 -9.45
N SER A 73 15.55 5.64 -8.85
CA SER A 73 15.72 4.38 -9.57
C SER A 73 14.57 4.05 -10.52
N TYR A 74 13.41 4.70 -10.39
CA TYR A 74 12.33 4.59 -11.38
C TYR A 74 12.79 4.96 -12.80
N ARG A 75 13.80 5.83 -12.94
CA ARG A 75 14.40 6.21 -14.23
C ARG A 75 15.09 5.03 -14.93
N PHE A 76 15.56 4.07 -14.15
CA PHE A 76 16.18 2.84 -14.64
C PHE A 76 15.12 1.75 -14.81
N LEU A 77 14.27 1.56 -13.78
CA LEU A 77 13.29 0.49 -13.67
C LEU A 77 12.02 0.70 -14.50
N SER A 78 11.84 1.85 -15.14
CA SER A 78 10.70 2.11 -16.04
C SER A 78 11.11 3.06 -17.15
N SER A 79 10.66 2.81 -18.38
CA SER A 79 10.76 3.79 -19.46
C SER A 79 9.62 4.82 -19.41
N ARG A 80 8.65 4.63 -18.50
CA ARG A 80 7.49 5.52 -18.32
C ARG A 80 7.76 6.60 -17.28
N ASN A 81 6.83 7.54 -17.16
CA ASN A 81 6.83 8.55 -16.11
C ASN A 81 5.77 8.19 -15.03
N PRO A 82 6.11 7.35 -14.04
CA PRO A 82 5.12 6.87 -13.07
C PRO A 82 4.69 7.95 -12.08
N HIS A 83 3.53 7.73 -11.47
CA HIS A 83 3.14 8.41 -10.25
C HIS A 83 4.08 7.98 -9.11
N LEU A 84 4.94 8.89 -8.64
CA LEU A 84 5.83 8.62 -7.51
C LEU A 84 5.04 8.70 -6.20
N LEU A 85 5.22 7.70 -5.35
CA LEU A 85 4.56 7.49 -4.07
C LEU A 85 5.60 7.19 -2.98
N THR A 86 5.38 7.65 -1.75
CA THR A 86 6.21 7.27 -0.59
C THR A 86 5.44 7.45 0.72
N ILE A 87 5.94 6.88 1.81
CA ILE A 87 5.43 7.16 3.17
C ILE A 87 6.62 7.52 4.04
N LEU A 88 6.48 8.61 4.79
CA LEU A 88 7.46 9.13 5.73
C LEU A 88 7.03 8.81 7.16
N ARG A 89 7.99 8.88 8.08
CA ARG A 89 7.79 8.63 9.50
C ARG A 89 8.68 9.55 10.31
N HIS A 90 8.22 9.99 11.48
CA HIS A 90 9.05 10.81 12.35
C HIS A 90 10.38 10.11 12.66
N PRO A 91 11.55 10.79 12.58
CA PRO A 91 12.85 10.14 12.75
C PRO A 91 13.03 9.40 14.08
N HIS A 92 12.43 9.90 15.17
CA HIS A 92 12.42 9.21 16.46
C HIS A 92 11.70 7.86 16.39
N SER A 93 10.46 7.86 15.91
CA SER A 93 9.64 6.66 15.74
C SER A 93 10.27 5.67 14.78
N LEU A 94 10.89 6.17 13.70
CA LEU A 94 11.62 5.37 12.72
C LEU A 94 12.85 4.70 13.35
N THR A 95 13.61 5.43 14.15
CA THR A 95 14.79 4.93 14.87
C THR A 95 14.42 3.80 15.82
N VAL A 96 13.45 4.02 16.69
CA VAL A 96 13.00 2.99 17.65
C VAL A 96 12.46 1.76 16.92
N SER A 97 11.68 1.96 15.85
CA SER A 97 11.18 0.85 15.05
C SER A 97 12.28 0.06 14.34
N THR A 98 13.37 0.73 13.95
CA THR A 98 14.56 0.11 13.36
C THR A 98 15.31 -0.73 14.38
N TYR A 99 15.55 -0.19 15.57
CA TYR A 99 16.17 -0.90 16.68
C TYR A 99 15.42 -2.20 17.03
N HIS A 100 14.10 -2.13 17.24
CA HIS A 100 13.31 -3.34 17.53
C HIS A 100 13.19 -4.31 16.35
N PHE A 101 13.26 -3.80 15.12
CA PHE A 101 13.31 -4.66 13.93
C PHE A 101 14.61 -5.46 13.91
N ILE A 102 15.76 -4.80 14.08
CA ILE A 102 17.07 -5.44 14.13
C ILE A 102 17.13 -6.49 15.25
N LYS A 103 16.60 -6.19 16.45
CA LYS A 103 16.53 -7.16 17.55
C LYS A 103 15.72 -8.41 17.25
N ARG A 104 14.72 -8.33 16.38
CA ARG A 104 13.83 -9.45 16.05
C ARG A 104 14.30 -10.21 14.81
N GLU A 105 14.82 -9.50 13.82
CA GLU A 105 15.11 -10.04 12.50
C GLU A 105 16.56 -10.55 12.42
N LYS A 106 16.70 -11.89 12.46
CA LYS A 106 17.99 -12.60 12.49
C LYS A 106 18.89 -12.28 11.29
N ASN A 107 18.28 -11.99 10.14
CA ASN A 107 19.01 -11.75 8.90
C ASN A 107 19.50 -10.29 8.74
N THR A 108 19.51 -9.50 9.80
CA THR A 108 20.06 -8.13 9.75
C THR A 108 21.54 -8.13 10.11
N ALA A 109 22.34 -7.32 9.42
CA ALA A 109 23.82 -7.33 9.52
C ALA A 109 24.39 -7.12 10.94
N VAL A 110 23.61 -6.51 11.84
CA VAL A 110 24.02 -6.23 13.23
C VAL A 110 23.11 -6.93 14.24
N HIS A 111 22.32 -7.93 13.82
CA HIS A 111 21.42 -8.67 14.71
C HIS A 111 22.19 -9.27 15.88
N ASP A 112 23.18 -10.13 15.58
CA ASP A 112 23.95 -10.87 16.58
C ASP A 112 24.69 -9.93 17.54
N LEU A 113 25.25 -8.83 17.02
CA LEU A 113 25.91 -7.82 17.85
C LEU A 113 24.92 -7.23 18.88
N VAL A 114 23.73 -6.84 18.43
CA VAL A 114 22.71 -6.20 19.27
C VAL A 114 22.11 -7.20 20.26
N THR A 115 21.85 -8.44 19.85
CA THR A 115 21.20 -9.46 20.70
C THR A 115 22.17 -10.13 21.66
N ASN A 116 23.37 -10.52 21.22
CA ASN A 116 24.36 -11.17 22.08
C ASN A 116 24.87 -10.22 23.17
N SER A 117 25.03 -8.93 22.84
CA SER A 117 25.43 -7.91 23.81
C SER A 117 24.25 -7.34 24.60
N GLN A 118 23.03 -7.80 24.35
CA GLN A 118 21.79 -7.29 24.97
C GLN A 118 21.68 -5.76 24.93
N MET A 119 22.12 -5.14 23.82
CA MET A 119 22.24 -3.69 23.73
C MET A 119 20.91 -3.01 24.05
N SER A 120 20.99 -2.00 24.91
CA SER A 120 19.96 -0.99 25.11
C SER A 120 19.84 -0.08 23.89
N LEU A 121 18.77 0.74 23.84
CA LEU A 121 18.62 1.74 22.78
C LEU A 121 19.79 2.75 22.80
N LYS A 122 20.22 3.18 23.99
CA LYS A 122 21.33 4.12 24.15
C LYS A 122 22.64 3.56 23.59
N GLU A 123 23.00 2.32 23.96
CA GLU A 123 24.20 1.65 23.43
C GLU A 123 24.11 1.45 21.92
N PHE A 124 22.93 1.09 21.41
CA PHE A 124 22.70 0.97 19.97
C PHE A 124 22.92 2.30 19.21
N LEU A 125 22.54 3.43 19.81
CA LEU A 125 22.72 4.76 19.23
C LEU A 125 24.18 5.23 19.27
N GLN A 126 24.93 4.84 20.29
CA GLN A 126 26.31 5.28 20.51
C GLN A 126 27.36 4.38 19.85
N HIS A 127 27.00 3.12 19.53
CA HIS A 127 27.95 2.15 19.02
C HIS A 127 28.25 2.36 17.51
N PRO A 128 29.53 2.42 17.09
CA PRO A 128 29.92 2.81 15.72
C PRO A 128 29.31 1.95 14.60
N GLN A 129 29.11 0.64 14.84
CA GLN A 129 28.54 -0.27 13.83
C GLN A 129 27.02 -0.15 13.68
N THR A 130 26.32 0.41 14.68
CA THR A 130 24.85 0.45 14.73
C THR A 130 24.30 1.86 14.53
N SER A 131 25.00 2.90 14.97
CA SER A 131 24.58 4.30 14.79
C SER A 131 24.35 4.65 13.31
N VAL A 132 25.21 4.16 12.43
CA VAL A 132 25.08 4.33 10.97
C VAL A 132 23.78 3.76 10.38
N LYS A 133 23.11 2.83 11.08
CA LYS A 133 21.85 2.21 10.61
C LYS A 133 20.64 3.13 10.74
N ILE A 134 20.76 4.25 11.45
CA ILE A 134 19.66 5.21 11.66
C ILE A 134 19.87 6.53 10.94
N ASN A 135 21.09 6.87 10.54
CA ASN A 135 21.44 8.22 10.07
C ASN A 135 20.72 8.61 8.76
N ASN A 136 19.86 9.64 8.83
CA ASN A 136 19.21 10.31 7.71
C ASN A 136 18.62 9.36 6.64
N ARG A 137 17.93 8.31 7.08
CA ARG A 137 17.48 7.22 6.21
C ARG A 137 16.51 7.70 5.14
N MET A 138 15.56 8.57 5.48
CA MET A 138 14.55 9.03 4.53
C MET A 138 15.18 9.86 3.41
N VAL A 139 16.05 10.82 3.77
CA VAL A 139 16.79 11.62 2.81
C VAL A 139 17.63 10.74 1.89
N ARG A 140 18.36 9.76 2.44
CA ARG A 140 19.19 8.86 1.62
C ARG A 140 18.35 8.00 0.67
N HIS A 141 17.23 7.43 1.12
CA HIS A 141 16.35 6.66 0.22
C HIS A 141 15.76 7.52 -0.88
N LEU A 142 15.23 8.71 -0.57
CA LEU A 142 14.60 9.58 -1.58
C LEU A 142 15.62 10.26 -2.50
N SER A 143 16.85 10.50 -2.05
CA SER A 143 17.90 11.09 -2.89
C SER A 143 18.66 10.07 -3.73
N PHE A 144 18.55 8.78 -3.41
CA PHE A 144 19.24 7.70 -4.13
C PHE A 144 19.04 7.79 -5.64
N ASP A 145 20.15 7.73 -6.37
CA ASP A 145 20.20 7.70 -7.83
C ASP A 145 21.41 6.86 -8.27
N LEU A 146 21.19 5.93 -9.20
CA LEU A 146 22.22 5.00 -9.68
C LEU A 146 23.34 5.68 -10.48
N LYS A 147 23.11 6.88 -11.01
CA LYS A 147 24.05 7.63 -11.84
C LYS A 147 24.63 8.82 -11.09
N ASP A 148 23.75 9.59 -10.45
CA ASP A 148 24.11 10.91 -9.90
C ASP A 148 24.60 10.87 -8.44
N ASP A 149 24.39 9.78 -7.69
CA ASP A 149 24.93 9.58 -6.32
C ASP A 149 24.97 8.08 -5.94
N PRO A 150 25.77 7.25 -6.64
CA PRO A 150 25.81 5.82 -6.41
C PRO A 150 26.45 5.43 -5.08
N GLU A 151 27.31 6.26 -4.47
CA GLU A 151 27.96 5.93 -3.19
C GLU A 151 27.00 5.91 -1.98
N ALA A 152 25.74 6.32 -2.13
CA ALA A 152 24.72 6.21 -1.08
C ALA A 152 24.26 4.76 -0.79
N GLN A 153 24.81 3.76 -1.49
CA GLN A 153 24.41 2.34 -1.44
C GLN A 153 24.73 1.62 -0.13
N GLU A 154 25.85 1.95 0.51
CA GLU A 154 26.42 1.17 1.62
C GLU A 154 25.56 1.15 2.90
N LEU A 155 24.52 1.98 2.96
CA LEU A 155 23.73 2.17 4.18
C LEU A 155 22.37 1.44 4.19
N PHE A 156 21.89 0.96 3.04
CA PHE A 156 20.54 0.34 2.95
C PHE A 156 20.43 -0.94 2.14
N LEU A 157 21.47 -1.31 1.40
CA LEU A 157 21.46 -2.50 0.56
C LEU A 157 22.23 -3.64 1.23
N SER A 158 21.75 -4.86 1.06
CA SER A 158 22.51 -6.06 1.44
C SER A 158 23.72 -6.23 0.53
N GLU A 159 24.73 -6.98 0.97
CA GLU A 159 25.91 -7.27 0.13
C GLU A 159 25.52 -7.92 -1.20
N GLU A 160 24.49 -8.77 -1.20
CA GLU A 160 23.96 -9.38 -2.43
C GLU A 160 23.30 -8.35 -3.35
N SER A 161 22.60 -7.38 -2.77
CA SER A 161 21.98 -6.29 -3.53
C SER A 161 23.03 -5.40 -4.18
N ILE A 162 24.14 -5.12 -3.47
CA ILE A 162 25.28 -4.35 -4.00
C ILE A 162 25.93 -5.10 -5.16
N LYS A 163 26.16 -6.42 -5.03
CA LYS A 163 26.73 -7.25 -6.11
C LYS A 163 25.92 -7.15 -7.41
N VAL A 164 24.59 -7.21 -7.30
CA VAL A 164 23.69 -7.07 -8.46
C VAL A 164 23.72 -5.65 -9.00
N ILE A 165 23.59 -4.63 -8.15
CA ILE A 165 23.53 -3.24 -8.62
C ILE A 165 24.84 -2.78 -9.26
N ASN A 166 25.99 -3.26 -8.79
CA ASN A 166 27.30 -2.85 -9.30
C ASN A 166 27.44 -3.02 -10.82
N GLN A 167 26.71 -3.95 -11.43
CA GLN A 167 26.71 -4.13 -12.88
C GLN A 167 26.00 -3.00 -13.65
N TRP A 168 25.22 -2.17 -12.97
CA TRP A 168 24.43 -1.07 -13.52
C TRP A 168 24.82 0.31 -12.99
N LEU A 169 25.87 0.39 -12.16
CA LEU A 169 26.37 1.66 -11.67
C LEU A 169 27.21 2.37 -12.71
N GLU A 170 26.98 3.66 -12.83
CA GLU A 170 27.86 4.56 -13.57
C GLU A 170 28.74 5.32 -12.58
N PRO A 171 29.98 5.69 -12.95
CA PRO A 171 30.82 6.55 -12.12
C PRO A 171 30.12 7.89 -11.85
N GLY A 172 29.67 8.07 -10.60
CA GLY A 172 28.93 9.26 -10.18
C GLY A 172 29.77 10.21 -9.32
N LYS A 173 29.35 11.47 -9.25
CA LYS A 173 29.95 12.45 -8.34
C LYS A 173 29.34 12.31 -6.95
N LYS A 174 30.17 12.06 -5.94
CA LYS A 174 29.76 12.12 -4.53
C LYS A 174 29.19 13.50 -4.21
N ILE A 175 28.00 13.53 -3.64
CA ILE A 175 27.37 14.75 -3.13
C ILE A 175 27.33 14.77 -1.59
N ASP A 176 27.24 15.96 -1.00
CA ASP A 176 27.09 16.14 0.44
C ASP A 176 25.63 15.92 0.90
N ASN A 177 25.41 15.94 2.22
CA ASN A 177 24.09 15.68 2.80
C ASN A 177 23.08 16.81 2.52
N GLU A 178 23.53 18.05 2.36
CA GLU A 178 22.65 19.17 2.00
C GLU A 178 22.13 18.99 0.57
N ALA A 179 23.00 18.66 -0.38
CA ALA A 179 22.61 18.32 -1.75
C ALA A 179 21.66 17.10 -1.80
N ARG A 180 21.87 16.10 -0.93
CA ARG A 180 20.92 14.97 -0.79
C ARG A 180 19.57 15.43 -0.26
N LEU A 181 19.53 16.29 0.75
CA LEU A 181 18.28 16.86 1.26
C LEU A 181 17.52 17.61 0.16
N GLN A 182 18.21 18.47 -0.59
CA GLN A 182 17.61 19.19 -1.72
C GLN A 182 17.05 18.23 -2.79
N ARG A 183 17.77 17.15 -3.09
CA ARG A 183 17.29 16.12 -4.03
C ARG A 183 16.05 15.38 -3.50
N ALA A 184 16.04 15.02 -2.21
CA ALA A 184 14.90 14.38 -1.57
C ALA A 184 13.66 15.28 -1.56
N MET A 185 13.81 16.57 -1.20
CA MET A 185 12.71 17.55 -1.25
C MET A 185 12.18 17.73 -2.68
N ASN A 186 13.07 17.79 -3.67
CA ASN A 186 12.70 17.86 -5.08
C ASN A 186 11.92 16.63 -5.56
N LEU A 187 12.31 15.42 -5.13
CA LEU A 187 11.56 14.21 -5.42
C LEU A 187 10.17 14.24 -4.77
N LEU A 188 10.10 14.61 -3.48
CA LEU A 188 8.85 14.71 -2.73
C LEU A 188 7.87 15.70 -3.39
N ASN A 189 8.38 16.79 -3.96
CA ASN A 189 7.58 17.74 -4.74
C ASN A 189 7.05 17.19 -6.06
N LYS A 190 7.72 16.20 -6.65
CA LYS A 190 7.26 15.49 -7.86
C LYS A 190 6.27 14.36 -7.55
N CYS A 191 6.26 13.88 -6.30
CA CYS A 191 5.33 12.84 -5.86
C CYS A 191 3.88 13.25 -6.12
N SER A 192 3.15 12.34 -6.75
CA SER A 192 1.71 12.50 -6.89
C SER A 192 1.01 12.37 -5.54
N TRP A 193 1.57 11.55 -4.65
CA TRP A 193 1.09 11.39 -3.29
C TRP A 193 2.24 10.99 -2.36
N PHE A 194 2.14 11.37 -1.09
CA PHE A 194 2.96 10.80 -0.03
C PHE A 194 2.15 10.78 1.28
N GLY A 195 2.44 9.81 2.14
CA GLY A 195 1.79 9.64 3.43
C GLY A 195 2.69 9.96 4.62
N ILE A 196 2.06 10.14 5.78
CA ILE A 196 2.71 10.27 7.10
C ILE A 196 2.26 9.09 7.95
N GLN A 197 3.20 8.28 8.43
CA GLN A 197 2.90 7.06 9.17
C GLN A 197 2.06 7.34 10.43
N GLU A 198 2.39 8.41 11.14
CA GLU A 198 1.68 8.87 12.35
C GLU A 198 0.22 9.27 12.06
N GLN A 199 -0.12 9.52 10.80
CA GLN A 199 -1.46 9.89 10.33
C GLN A 199 -1.89 8.95 9.20
N PHE A 200 -1.76 7.64 9.43
CA PHE A 200 -1.94 6.63 8.38
C PHE A 200 -3.35 6.64 7.77
N ASP A 201 -4.42 6.75 8.58
CA ASP A 201 -5.79 6.78 8.07
C ASP A 201 -6.04 8.00 7.17
N LYS A 202 -5.61 9.20 7.61
CA LYS A 202 -5.63 10.41 6.76
C LYS A 202 -4.80 10.23 5.49
N SER A 203 -3.68 9.52 5.59
CA SER A 203 -2.82 9.26 4.43
C SER A 203 -3.55 8.39 3.40
N MET A 204 -4.30 7.38 3.85
CA MET A 204 -5.10 6.51 2.97
C MET A 204 -6.32 7.25 2.39
N GLN A 205 -6.95 8.13 3.16
CA GLN A 205 -8.01 9.03 2.67
C GLN A 205 -7.50 9.94 1.55
N LEU A 206 -6.34 10.58 1.76
CA LEU A 206 -5.71 11.40 0.73
C LEU A 206 -5.29 10.56 -0.49
N PHE A 207 -4.85 9.32 -0.30
CA PHE A 207 -4.53 8.40 -1.40
C PHE A 207 -5.77 8.08 -2.23
N ALA A 208 -6.86 7.66 -1.57
CA ALA A 208 -8.13 7.32 -2.20
C ALA A 208 -8.69 8.50 -3.00
N TYR A 209 -8.69 9.71 -2.43
CA TYR A 209 -9.08 10.93 -3.14
C TYR A 209 -8.16 11.24 -4.33
N THR A 210 -6.84 11.17 -4.15
CA THR A 210 -5.86 11.53 -5.19
C THR A 210 -5.98 10.66 -6.44
N PHE A 211 -6.28 9.37 -6.26
CA PHE A 211 -6.40 8.40 -7.35
C PHE A 211 -7.83 8.01 -7.69
N ASN A 212 -8.82 8.68 -7.09
CA ASN A 212 -10.25 8.40 -7.25
C ASN A 212 -10.59 6.92 -7.04
N LEU A 213 -10.23 6.41 -5.86
CA LEU A 213 -10.49 5.05 -5.40
C LEU A 213 -11.58 5.06 -4.32
N PRO A 214 -12.30 3.94 -4.11
CA PRO A 214 -13.21 3.83 -2.98
C PRO A 214 -12.43 3.96 -1.65
N PRO A 215 -13.09 4.36 -0.55
CA PRO A 215 -12.46 4.44 0.76
C PRO A 215 -11.86 3.08 1.17
N THR A 216 -10.64 3.11 1.70
CA THR A 216 -9.93 1.90 2.16
C THR A 216 -10.46 1.36 3.51
N GLY A 217 -11.26 2.18 4.21
CA GLY A 217 -11.65 1.98 5.61
C GLY A 217 -10.50 2.22 6.60
N ASP A 218 -10.80 2.16 7.91
CA ASP A 218 -9.83 2.43 9.00
C ASP A 218 -8.69 1.41 9.04
N SER A 219 -7.43 1.79 8.93
CA SER A 219 -6.37 0.78 8.84
C SER A 219 -6.35 -0.10 10.10
N PRO A 220 -6.40 -1.43 9.95
CA PRO A 220 -6.13 -2.29 11.09
C PRO A 220 -4.68 -2.02 11.50
N ASN A 221 -4.47 -1.69 12.78
CA ASN A 221 -3.18 -1.38 13.39
C ASN A 221 -2.28 -2.63 13.44
N LEU A 222 -1.99 -3.24 12.29
CA LEU A 222 -1.33 -4.55 12.20
C LEU A 222 0.12 -4.51 12.66
N ASN A 223 0.74 -3.33 12.75
CA ASN A 223 2.14 -3.18 13.15
C ASN A 223 2.46 -1.81 13.79
N ALA A 224 1.47 -1.14 14.38
CA ALA A 224 1.73 0.07 15.15
C ALA A 224 2.52 -0.32 16.40
N PHE A 225 3.84 -0.45 16.27
CA PHE A 225 4.73 -0.53 17.40
C PHE A 225 4.48 0.73 18.22
N ASN A 226 3.81 0.55 19.34
CA ASN A 226 3.53 1.61 20.29
C ASN A 226 4.77 1.70 21.18
N PRO A 227 5.65 2.70 21.00
CA PRO A 227 6.80 2.86 21.88
C PRO A 227 6.25 3.32 23.23
N LYS A 228 5.82 2.37 24.06
CA LYS A 228 5.55 2.61 25.48
C LYS A 228 6.84 2.95 26.25
N GLN A 229 8.00 2.83 25.59
CA GLN A 229 9.29 3.18 26.16
C GLN A 229 9.51 4.68 25.97
N SER A 230 9.51 5.43 27.08
CA SER A 230 10.02 6.79 27.12
C SER A 230 11.47 6.77 26.65
N ILE A 231 11.77 7.51 25.59
CA ILE A 231 13.14 7.77 25.15
C ILE A 231 13.72 8.84 26.09
N ASP A 232 14.89 8.59 26.68
CA ASP A 232 15.54 9.60 27.52
C ASP A 232 16.08 10.78 26.69
N ASP A 233 16.30 11.93 27.34
CA ASP A 233 16.70 13.17 26.67
C ASP A 233 18.04 13.05 25.93
N GLU A 234 18.96 12.23 26.43
CA GLU A 234 20.25 11.98 25.79
C GLU A 234 20.08 11.21 24.47
N CYS A 235 19.26 10.16 24.46
CA CYS A 235 18.89 9.44 23.26
C CYS A 235 18.16 10.34 22.27
N ILE A 236 17.25 11.22 22.73
CA ILE A 236 16.57 12.20 21.85
C ILE A 236 17.60 13.11 21.17
N ASN A 237 18.58 13.63 21.91
CA ASN A 237 19.63 14.48 21.35
C ASN A 237 20.47 13.74 20.31
N ILE A 238 20.93 12.53 20.61
CA ILE A 238 21.70 11.71 19.64
C ILE A 238 20.87 11.45 18.38
N ILE A 239 19.59 11.10 18.53
CA ILE A 239 18.71 10.87 17.38
C ILE A 239 18.56 12.14 16.55
N ASN A 240 18.41 13.32 17.19
CA ASN A 240 18.28 14.60 16.49
C ASN A 240 19.54 14.94 15.70
N GLU A 241 20.72 14.77 16.30
CA GLU A 241 22.02 15.01 15.65
C GLU A 241 22.23 14.08 14.45
N GLU A 242 21.97 12.78 14.63
CA GLU A 242 22.12 11.78 13.56
C GLU A 242 21.07 11.90 12.44
N ASN A 243 19.98 12.63 12.68
CA ASN A 243 18.84 12.75 11.76
C ASN A 243 18.45 14.19 11.44
N GLU A 244 19.38 15.14 11.53
CA GLU A 244 19.11 16.55 11.28
C GLU A 244 18.41 16.79 9.93
N PHE A 245 18.87 16.13 8.86
CA PHE A 245 18.31 16.30 7.51
C PHE A 245 16.97 15.55 7.37
N ASP A 246 16.82 14.40 8.01
CA ASP A 246 15.55 13.67 8.06
C ASP A 246 14.46 14.45 8.82
N LEU A 247 14.83 15.16 9.89
CA LEU A 247 13.92 16.07 10.62
C LEU A 247 13.49 17.24 9.75
N LYS A 248 14.43 17.89 9.05
CA LYS A 248 14.13 18.96 8.09
C LYS A 248 13.18 18.48 7.00
N LEU A 249 13.45 17.33 6.40
CA LEU A 249 12.60 16.71 5.38
C LEU A 249 11.21 16.35 5.93
N TYR A 250 11.13 15.74 7.12
CA TYR A 250 9.87 15.32 7.73
C TYR A 250 8.97 16.52 8.04
N ASN A 251 9.50 17.58 8.65
CA ASN A 251 8.74 18.78 8.97
C ASN A 251 8.20 19.45 7.71
N TYR A 252 9.02 19.54 6.65
CA TYR A 252 8.60 20.03 5.34
C TYR A 252 7.47 19.18 4.74
N ALA A 253 7.59 17.86 4.82
CA ALA A 253 6.59 16.94 4.30
C ALA A 253 5.28 17.01 5.09
N LEU A 254 5.35 17.07 6.42
CA LEU A 254 4.19 17.14 7.30
C LEU A 254 3.35 18.38 7.03
N GLN A 255 3.97 19.56 6.91
CA GLN A 255 3.26 20.79 6.58
C GLN A 255 2.52 20.65 5.23
N ARG A 256 3.20 20.15 4.20
CA ARG A 256 2.61 19.95 2.87
C ARG A 256 1.51 18.89 2.86
N PHE A 257 1.63 17.87 3.70
CA PHE A 257 0.61 16.85 3.87
C PHE A 257 -0.67 17.46 4.45
N GLU A 258 -0.56 18.21 5.55
CA GLU A 258 -1.70 18.90 6.18
C GLU A 258 -2.36 19.88 5.21
N ASP A 259 -1.58 20.67 4.47
CA ASP A 259 -2.09 21.59 3.47
C ASP A 259 -2.90 20.86 2.38
N LYS A 260 -2.36 19.76 1.84
CA LYS A 260 -3.05 18.94 0.83
C LYS A 260 -4.33 18.31 1.38
N TYR A 261 -4.28 17.81 2.62
CA TYR A 261 -5.42 17.19 3.27
C TYR A 261 -6.53 18.21 3.54
N ALA A 262 -6.19 19.39 4.05
CA ALA A 262 -7.13 20.48 4.27
C ALA A 262 -7.76 20.98 2.96
N GLN A 263 -6.97 21.08 1.88
CA GLN A 263 -7.48 21.42 0.54
C GLN A 263 -8.46 20.38 0.00
N MET A 264 -8.12 19.09 0.12
CA MET A 264 -9.02 17.99 -0.23
C MET A 264 -10.33 18.10 0.54
N TYR A 265 -10.25 18.23 1.87
CA TYR A 265 -11.43 18.31 2.72
C TYR A 265 -12.34 19.49 2.37
N LYS A 266 -11.76 20.67 2.17
CA LYS A 266 -12.49 21.88 1.74
C LYS A 266 -13.18 21.68 0.39
N LYS A 267 -12.49 21.06 -0.58
CA LYS A 267 -13.06 20.81 -1.90
C LYS A 267 -14.22 19.83 -1.83
N LEU A 268 -14.05 18.71 -1.11
CA LEU A 268 -15.12 17.72 -0.93
C LEU A 268 -16.38 18.33 -0.30
N LYS A 269 -16.22 19.10 0.79
CA LYS A 269 -17.35 19.80 1.43
C LYS A 269 -18.04 20.79 0.50
N SER A 270 -17.26 21.59 -0.23
CA SER A 270 -17.81 22.56 -1.18
C SER A 270 -18.54 21.88 -2.34
N GLU A 271 -18.11 20.69 -2.75
CA GLU A 271 -18.67 19.99 -3.89
C GLU A 271 -19.99 19.27 -3.54
N PHE A 272 -20.07 18.68 -2.35
CA PHE A 272 -21.25 17.93 -1.90
C PHE A 272 -22.20 18.71 -0.98
N HIS A 273 -21.90 19.99 -0.69
CA HIS A 273 -22.73 20.91 0.11
C HIS A 273 -23.05 20.37 1.51
N THR A 274 -22.06 19.75 2.15
CA THR A 274 -22.25 19.01 3.40
C THR A 274 -21.90 19.86 4.62
N GLU A 275 -22.63 19.64 5.72
CA GLU A 275 -22.37 20.33 6.99
C GLU A 275 -21.09 19.82 7.67
N SER A 276 -20.71 20.46 8.78
CA SER A 276 -19.36 20.30 9.34
C SER A 276 -18.99 18.89 9.84
N SER A 277 -19.98 18.02 10.07
CA SER A 277 -19.89 16.75 10.81
C SER A 277 -19.90 15.46 9.97
N GLU A 278 -19.96 15.53 8.63
CA GLU A 278 -19.98 14.31 7.82
C GLU A 278 -18.62 13.57 7.82
N ASP A 279 -18.70 12.23 7.84
CA ASP A 279 -17.54 11.34 7.73
C ASP A 279 -16.82 11.59 6.40
N ILE A 280 -15.52 11.89 6.47
CA ILE A 280 -14.71 12.15 5.28
C ILE A 280 -14.65 10.95 4.34
N ASN A 281 -14.74 9.72 4.86
CA ASN A 281 -14.80 8.52 4.01
C ASN A 281 -16.08 8.51 3.17
N HIS A 282 -17.20 8.99 3.70
CA HIS A 282 -18.44 9.16 2.94
C HIS A 282 -18.26 10.15 1.79
N LEU A 283 -17.66 11.32 2.06
CA LEU A 283 -17.39 12.33 1.02
C LEU A 283 -16.43 11.81 -0.06
N ILE A 284 -15.42 11.03 0.33
CA ILE A 284 -14.50 10.38 -0.62
C ILE A 284 -15.26 9.36 -1.49
N ASP A 285 -16.17 8.59 -0.91
CA ASP A 285 -17.00 7.64 -1.65
C ASP A 285 -17.91 8.35 -2.66
N LEU A 286 -18.55 9.46 -2.28
CA LEU A 286 -19.33 10.30 -3.19
C LEU A 286 -18.46 10.85 -4.34
N ASN A 287 -17.25 11.32 -4.02
CA ASN A 287 -16.29 11.79 -5.03
C ASN A 287 -15.87 10.67 -5.99
N TYR A 288 -15.56 9.49 -5.45
CA TYR A 288 -15.20 8.30 -6.21
C TYR A 288 -16.28 7.94 -7.22
N ARG A 289 -17.54 7.89 -6.78
CA ARG A 289 -18.69 7.55 -7.64
C ARG A 289 -18.89 8.58 -8.75
N LYS A 290 -18.89 9.86 -8.39
CA LYS A 290 -19.14 10.98 -9.31
C LYS A 290 -18.08 11.09 -10.41
N HIS A 291 -16.82 10.79 -10.09
CA HIS A 291 -15.69 10.98 -11.01
C HIS A 291 -15.08 9.67 -11.50
N HIS A 292 -15.82 8.57 -11.45
CA HIS A 292 -15.33 7.29 -11.95
C HIS A 292 -14.90 7.40 -13.42
N LYS A 293 -13.83 6.70 -13.74
CA LYS A 293 -13.30 6.54 -15.11
C LYS A 293 -13.21 5.08 -15.51
N THR A 294 -13.76 4.21 -14.67
CA THR A 294 -13.81 2.78 -14.91
C THR A 294 -14.73 2.52 -16.09
N GLU A 295 -14.33 1.57 -16.91
CA GLU A 295 -15.18 1.07 -17.99
C GLU A 295 -16.45 0.46 -17.41
N ILE A 296 -17.59 0.77 -18.03
CA ILE A 296 -18.87 0.15 -17.68
C ILE A 296 -18.92 -1.21 -18.37
N LEU A 297 -18.91 -2.26 -17.56
CA LEU A 297 -18.95 -3.64 -18.04
C LEU A 297 -20.37 -4.05 -18.45
N GLU A 298 -20.48 -5.09 -19.27
CA GLU A 298 -21.76 -5.75 -19.58
C GLU A 298 -21.97 -7.02 -18.73
N SER A 299 -20.88 -7.66 -18.30
CA SER A 299 -20.85 -8.84 -17.44
C SER A 299 -19.57 -8.85 -16.61
N VAL A 300 -19.51 -9.69 -15.58
CA VAL A 300 -18.32 -9.85 -14.73
C VAL A 300 -17.93 -11.32 -14.68
N ASP A 301 -16.67 -11.61 -14.99
CA ASP A 301 -15.98 -12.84 -14.60
C ASP A 301 -14.70 -12.40 -13.87
N TYR A 302 -14.85 -12.18 -12.55
CA TYR A 302 -13.81 -11.59 -11.73
C TYR A 302 -13.11 -12.65 -10.91
N ASP A 303 -11.78 -12.70 -11.03
CA ASP A 303 -10.90 -13.37 -10.11
C ASP A 303 -10.02 -12.35 -9.36
N PHE A 304 -9.36 -12.79 -8.29
CA PHE A 304 -8.51 -11.90 -7.51
C PHE A 304 -7.13 -11.64 -8.11
N SER A 305 -6.83 -12.07 -9.34
CA SER A 305 -5.68 -11.58 -10.11
C SER A 305 -5.92 -10.12 -10.54
N MET A 306 -7.19 -9.75 -10.72
CA MET A 306 -7.60 -8.46 -11.24
C MET A 306 -7.47 -7.31 -10.24
N LYS A 307 -7.59 -6.07 -10.72
CA LYS A 307 -7.76 -4.88 -9.87
C LYS A 307 -8.96 -5.02 -8.95
N LEU A 308 -8.71 -4.84 -7.66
CA LEU A 308 -9.74 -4.84 -6.62
C LEU A 308 -10.15 -3.40 -6.30
N LEU A 309 -11.31 -2.99 -6.78
CA LEU A 309 -12.00 -1.76 -6.36
C LEU A 309 -12.84 -2.10 -5.13
N GLY A 310 -12.31 -1.92 -3.93
CA GLY A 310 -13.03 -2.32 -2.72
C GLY A 310 -12.24 -2.12 -1.44
N GLY A 311 -12.92 -2.34 -0.31
CA GLY A 311 -12.36 -2.19 1.03
C GLY A 311 -12.55 -3.47 1.85
N GLY A 312 -11.69 -3.66 2.85
CA GLY A 312 -11.81 -4.77 3.81
C GLY A 312 -11.24 -6.11 3.36
N TRP A 313 -10.27 -6.13 2.43
CA TRP A 313 -9.66 -7.38 1.94
C TRP A 313 -8.20 -7.51 2.36
N HIS A 314 -7.79 -8.74 2.67
CA HIS A 314 -6.37 -9.08 2.80
C HIS A 314 -5.67 -9.13 1.43
N ARG A 315 -4.35 -9.29 1.45
CA ARG A 315 -3.52 -9.51 0.26
C ARG A 315 -3.99 -10.73 -0.54
N ARG A 316 -3.65 -10.76 -1.84
CA ARG A 316 -3.82 -11.93 -2.72
C ARG A 316 -3.13 -13.15 -2.12
N GLU A 317 -3.81 -14.28 -2.20
CA GLU A 317 -3.26 -15.60 -1.94
C GLU A 317 -3.54 -16.50 -3.14
N ILE A 318 -2.81 -17.61 -3.22
CA ILE A 318 -2.82 -18.53 -4.35
C ILE A 318 -3.17 -19.92 -3.82
N THR A 319 -4.12 -20.60 -4.45
CA THR A 319 -4.43 -21.99 -4.15
C THR A 319 -3.35 -22.92 -4.70
N LEU A 320 -3.13 -24.05 -4.05
CA LEU A 320 -2.28 -25.12 -4.57
C LEU A 320 -3.13 -26.39 -4.73
N PRO A 321 -2.97 -27.14 -5.83
CA PRO A 321 -1.98 -26.98 -6.90
C PRO A 321 -2.38 -26.06 -8.07
N GLU A 322 -3.62 -25.57 -8.14
CA GLU A 322 -4.17 -24.90 -9.34
C GLU A 322 -3.54 -23.53 -9.63
N ASN A 323 -2.92 -22.91 -8.64
CA ASN A 323 -2.40 -21.55 -8.70
C ASN A 323 -3.46 -20.46 -8.96
N ASP A 324 -4.69 -20.69 -8.49
CA ASP A 324 -5.77 -19.70 -8.63
C ASP A 324 -5.72 -18.65 -7.51
N PHE A 325 -6.12 -17.42 -7.82
CA PHE A 325 -6.12 -16.34 -6.85
C PHE A 325 -7.36 -16.31 -5.97
N PHE A 326 -7.17 -16.07 -4.68
CA PHE A 326 -8.26 -15.81 -3.74
C PHE A 326 -7.87 -14.76 -2.71
N ARG A 327 -8.86 -14.25 -1.98
CA ARG A 327 -8.63 -13.33 -0.86
C ARG A 327 -9.54 -13.59 0.31
N TRP A 328 -8.99 -13.38 1.51
CA TRP A 328 -9.77 -13.33 2.74
C TRP A 328 -10.35 -11.94 2.98
N THR A 329 -11.59 -11.89 3.46
CA THR A 329 -12.12 -10.68 4.11
C THR A 329 -11.37 -10.42 5.41
N GLN A 330 -11.07 -9.15 5.66
CA GLN A 330 -10.29 -8.66 6.80
C GLN A 330 -11.16 -8.02 7.88
N ARG A 331 -12.39 -7.61 7.54
CA ARG A 331 -13.31 -6.89 8.42
C ARG A 331 -14.68 -7.52 8.41
N SER A 332 -15.49 -7.22 9.43
CA SER A 332 -16.92 -7.56 9.45
C SER A 332 -17.68 -6.96 8.27
N ASP A 333 -17.23 -5.83 7.72
CA ASP A 333 -17.80 -5.20 6.54
C ASP A 333 -16.71 -5.05 5.46
N SER A 334 -16.78 -5.92 4.45
CA SER A 334 -15.89 -5.91 3.28
C SER A 334 -16.72 -5.74 2.02
N PHE A 335 -16.22 -5.04 1.02
CA PHE A 335 -16.98 -4.82 -0.21
C PHE A 335 -16.09 -4.79 -1.44
N ILE A 336 -16.69 -5.06 -2.59
CA ILE A 336 -16.10 -4.93 -3.91
C ILE A 336 -17.09 -4.24 -4.85
N ASP A 337 -16.56 -3.36 -5.69
CA ASP A 337 -17.30 -2.50 -6.59
C ASP A 337 -17.12 -2.97 -8.03
N PHE A 338 -18.24 -3.10 -8.72
CA PHE A 338 -18.29 -3.32 -10.17
C PHE A 338 -19.00 -2.16 -10.84
N TRP A 339 -18.35 -1.55 -11.82
CA TRP A 339 -18.97 -0.59 -12.72
C TRP A 339 -19.59 -1.35 -13.88
N LEU A 340 -20.91 -1.52 -13.86
CA LEU A 340 -21.64 -2.48 -14.67
C LEU A 340 -22.94 -1.83 -15.16
N ARG A 341 -23.35 -2.14 -16.40
CA ARG A 341 -24.60 -1.63 -16.96
C ARG A 341 -25.78 -2.04 -16.04
N PRO A 342 -26.67 -1.13 -15.63
CA PRO A 342 -27.83 -1.48 -14.82
C PRO A 342 -28.75 -2.44 -15.57
N GLY A 343 -29.00 -3.61 -14.97
CA GLY A 343 -29.76 -4.70 -15.57
C GLY A 343 -30.04 -5.80 -14.56
N ASN A 344 -30.61 -6.90 -15.04
CA ASN A 344 -30.83 -8.09 -14.22
C ASN A 344 -29.69 -9.09 -14.44
N TYR A 345 -29.13 -9.61 -13.35
CA TYR A 345 -27.97 -10.49 -13.38
C TYR A 345 -28.16 -11.69 -12.46
N GLU A 346 -27.64 -12.83 -12.91
CA GLU A 346 -27.33 -13.94 -12.03
C GLU A 346 -25.94 -13.70 -11.41
N LEU A 347 -25.92 -13.54 -10.09
CA LEU A 347 -24.71 -13.44 -9.28
C LEU A 347 -24.31 -14.85 -8.83
N SER A 348 -23.05 -15.22 -9.06
CA SER A 348 -22.43 -16.40 -8.46
C SER A 348 -21.12 -16.03 -7.76
N ILE A 349 -20.90 -16.51 -6.54
CA ILE A 349 -19.68 -16.24 -5.77
C ILE A 349 -19.14 -17.55 -5.23
N ARG A 350 -17.88 -17.87 -5.56
CA ARG A 350 -17.20 -19.04 -4.99
C ARG A 350 -16.44 -18.68 -3.74
N ILE A 351 -16.86 -19.27 -2.63
CA ILE A 351 -16.18 -19.24 -1.34
C ILE A 351 -15.41 -20.54 -1.20
N ILE A 352 -14.11 -20.45 -0.94
CA ILE A 352 -13.23 -21.62 -0.83
C ILE A 352 -12.82 -21.92 0.61
N ASN A 353 -13.09 -21.01 1.54
CA ASN A 353 -12.83 -21.23 2.95
C ASN A 353 -13.60 -20.23 3.83
N SER A 354 -13.77 -20.56 5.11
CA SER A 354 -14.33 -19.68 6.13
C SER A 354 -13.81 -20.11 7.50
N ILE A 355 -13.76 -19.17 8.45
CA ILE A 355 -13.36 -19.46 9.83
C ILE A 355 -14.31 -20.44 10.55
N SER A 356 -15.58 -20.55 10.14
CA SER A 356 -16.45 -21.66 10.54
C SER A 356 -17.66 -21.81 9.60
N LYS A 357 -18.37 -22.95 9.68
CA LYS A 357 -19.64 -23.14 8.96
C LYS A 357 -20.70 -22.13 9.41
N GLU A 358 -20.78 -21.87 10.71
CA GLU A 358 -21.70 -20.89 11.30
C GLU A 358 -21.42 -19.45 10.79
N HIS A 359 -20.17 -19.10 10.50
CA HIS A 359 -19.86 -17.79 9.89
C HIS A 359 -20.43 -17.66 8.48
N LEU A 360 -20.41 -18.74 7.71
CA LEU A 360 -21.02 -18.81 6.39
C LEU A 360 -22.55 -18.75 6.47
N GLU A 361 -23.16 -19.41 7.45
CA GLU A 361 -24.62 -19.40 7.67
C GLU A 361 -25.13 -18.01 8.11
N ASN A 362 -24.29 -17.25 8.82
CA ASN A 362 -24.60 -15.89 9.27
C ASN A 362 -24.10 -14.79 8.30
N LEU A 363 -23.60 -15.15 7.12
CA LEU A 363 -23.12 -14.19 6.13
C LEU A 363 -24.30 -13.42 5.53
N VAL A 364 -24.26 -12.10 5.62
CA VAL A 364 -25.21 -11.23 4.91
C VAL A 364 -24.49 -10.66 3.69
N VAL A 365 -25.00 -10.97 2.50
CA VAL A 365 -24.52 -10.38 1.25
C VAL A 365 -25.52 -9.35 0.78
N SER A 366 -25.07 -8.14 0.44
CA SER A 366 -25.91 -7.09 -0.12
C SER A 366 -25.36 -6.54 -1.43
N ALA A 367 -26.26 -6.10 -2.30
CA ALA A 367 -25.95 -5.31 -3.48
C ALA A 367 -26.35 -3.86 -3.20
N ASN A 368 -25.37 -2.96 -3.10
CA ASN A 368 -25.53 -1.64 -2.53
C ASN A 368 -26.28 -1.73 -1.18
N GLU A 369 -27.42 -1.06 -1.05
CA GLU A 369 -28.24 -1.04 0.18
C GLU A 369 -29.26 -2.19 0.27
N CYS A 370 -29.33 -3.08 -0.74
CA CYS A 370 -30.30 -4.16 -0.81
C CYS A 370 -29.68 -5.49 -0.36
N SER A 371 -30.18 -6.07 0.74
CA SER A 371 -29.79 -7.43 1.16
C SER A 371 -30.25 -8.46 0.12
N LEU A 372 -29.38 -9.40 -0.23
CA LEU A 372 -29.67 -10.43 -1.21
C LEU A 372 -30.26 -11.67 -0.56
N ASN A 373 -31.29 -12.22 -1.19
CA ASN A 373 -31.72 -13.59 -0.95
C ASN A 373 -30.88 -14.49 -1.85
N TYR A 374 -30.10 -15.37 -1.25
CA TYR A 374 -29.18 -16.25 -1.96
C TYR A 374 -29.32 -17.69 -1.51
N GLN A 375 -28.81 -18.61 -2.33
CA GLN A 375 -28.75 -20.03 -2.02
C GLN A 375 -27.32 -20.53 -2.20
N PHE A 376 -26.95 -21.52 -1.40
CA PHE A 376 -25.70 -22.26 -1.59
C PHE A 376 -25.95 -23.53 -2.40
N ASP A 377 -24.99 -23.90 -3.23
CA ASP A 377 -24.96 -25.16 -3.99
C ASP A 377 -24.98 -26.42 -3.12
N THR A 378 -24.45 -26.35 -1.91
CA THR A 378 -24.47 -27.42 -0.91
C THR A 378 -24.65 -26.87 0.52
N SER A 379 -25.02 -27.74 1.47
CA SER A 379 -25.16 -27.41 2.90
C SER A 379 -24.05 -28.00 3.79
N THR A 380 -23.11 -28.80 3.25
CA THR A 380 -22.03 -29.48 4.01
C THR A 380 -20.60 -28.95 3.79
N GLY A 381 -19.91 -28.43 4.82
CA GLY A 381 -18.53 -27.90 4.72
C GLY A 381 -18.44 -26.39 4.50
N VAL A 382 -17.25 -25.86 4.20
CA VAL A 382 -17.01 -24.39 4.02
C VAL A 382 -16.79 -23.95 2.57
N VAL A 383 -16.55 -24.89 1.66
CA VAL A 383 -16.41 -24.58 0.22
C VAL A 383 -17.81 -24.54 -0.39
N ARG A 384 -18.17 -23.41 -1.00
CA ARG A 384 -19.52 -23.11 -1.49
C ARG A 384 -19.53 -22.25 -2.73
N VAL A 385 -20.59 -22.40 -3.52
CA VAL A 385 -21.01 -21.40 -4.49
C VAL A 385 -22.32 -20.79 -4.02
N LEU A 386 -22.29 -19.49 -3.75
CA LEU A 386 -23.46 -18.67 -3.47
C LEU A 386 -24.06 -18.20 -4.79
N SER A 387 -25.38 -18.35 -4.96
CA SER A 387 -26.11 -17.85 -6.12
C SER A 387 -27.26 -16.92 -5.70
N ALA A 388 -27.39 -15.78 -6.36
CA ALA A 388 -28.43 -14.78 -6.09
C ALA A 388 -28.87 -14.05 -7.37
N GLN A 389 -30.04 -13.43 -7.33
CA GLN A 389 -30.51 -12.55 -8.40
C GLN A 389 -30.22 -11.08 -8.04
N ILE A 390 -29.64 -10.35 -8.98
CA ILE A 390 -29.47 -8.90 -8.92
C ILE A 390 -30.49 -8.26 -9.84
N ASN A 391 -31.25 -7.32 -9.32
CA ASN A 391 -32.21 -6.56 -10.11
C ASN A 391 -31.67 -5.17 -10.45
N LYS A 392 -32.16 -4.59 -11.55
CA LYS A 392 -31.77 -3.27 -12.03
C LYS A 392 -31.88 -2.17 -10.96
N GLU A 393 -32.87 -2.25 -10.08
CA GLU A 393 -33.15 -1.26 -9.03
C GLU A 393 -32.08 -1.26 -7.92
N MET A 394 -31.25 -2.30 -7.84
CA MET A 394 -30.18 -2.39 -6.85
C MET A 394 -28.95 -1.55 -7.23
N PHE A 395 -28.87 -1.03 -8.45
CA PHE A 395 -27.73 -0.24 -8.93
C PHE A 395 -27.82 1.23 -8.48
N CYS A 396 -26.66 1.88 -8.35
CA CYS A 396 -26.55 3.33 -8.11
C CYS A 396 -25.57 3.91 -9.14
N ASP A 397 -26.04 4.69 -10.12
CA ASP A 397 -25.21 5.34 -11.15
C ASP A 397 -24.26 4.38 -11.90
N ASN A 398 -24.73 3.18 -12.27
CA ASN A 398 -23.94 2.08 -12.87
C ASN A 398 -22.93 1.40 -11.91
N LEU A 399 -22.93 1.75 -10.63
CA LEU A 399 -22.16 1.06 -9.60
C LEU A 399 -23.00 -0.03 -8.94
N LEU A 400 -22.45 -1.25 -8.92
CA LEU A 400 -22.91 -2.37 -8.14
C LEU A 400 -21.85 -2.69 -7.07
N ARG A 401 -22.09 -2.28 -5.83
CA ARG A 401 -21.25 -2.66 -4.68
C ARG A 401 -21.74 -3.96 -4.07
N ILE A 402 -20.99 -5.04 -4.20
CA ILE A 402 -21.26 -6.28 -3.47
C ILE A 402 -20.58 -6.20 -2.11
N ARG A 403 -21.36 -6.26 -1.04
CA ARG A 403 -20.91 -6.15 0.34
C ARG A 403 -21.10 -7.45 1.07
N PHE A 404 -20.08 -7.85 1.82
CA PHE A 404 -20.03 -9.02 2.67
C PHE A 404 -20.02 -8.56 4.13
N LYS A 405 -21.18 -8.69 4.78
CA LYS A 405 -21.35 -8.42 6.21
C LYS A 405 -21.31 -9.73 6.97
N GLN A 406 -20.32 -9.87 7.83
CA GLN A 406 -20.12 -11.04 8.68
C GLN A 406 -20.10 -10.62 10.16
N PRO A 407 -20.56 -11.47 11.09
CA PRO A 407 -20.70 -11.08 12.50
C PRO A 407 -19.39 -10.61 13.13
N GLU A 408 -18.29 -11.32 12.81
CA GLU A 408 -16.96 -11.04 13.31
C GLU A 408 -15.89 -11.56 12.34
N THR A 409 -14.63 -11.26 12.66
CA THR A 409 -13.44 -11.86 12.06
C THR A 409 -12.58 -12.44 13.16
N LYS A 410 -12.02 -13.63 12.97
CA LYS A 410 -11.22 -14.34 13.99
C LYS A 410 -9.77 -14.52 13.58
N ARG A 411 -8.86 -14.60 14.54
CA ARG A 411 -7.44 -14.80 14.23
C ARG A 411 -7.22 -16.19 13.64
N HIS A 412 -6.49 -16.25 12.53
CA HIS A 412 -6.19 -17.53 11.87
C HIS A 412 -5.40 -18.48 12.80
N SER A 413 -4.55 -17.96 13.67
CA SER A 413 -3.83 -18.73 14.69
C SER A 413 -4.75 -19.37 15.74
N GLU A 414 -5.80 -18.67 16.16
CA GLU A 414 -6.79 -19.17 17.12
C GLU A 414 -7.69 -20.26 16.50
N ILE A 415 -7.99 -20.15 15.21
CA ILE A 415 -8.92 -21.06 14.51
C ILE A 415 -8.20 -22.29 13.94
N PHE A 416 -7.03 -22.08 13.33
CA PHE A 416 -6.33 -23.12 12.56
C PHE A 416 -5.02 -23.57 13.21
N GLY A 417 -4.68 -23.08 14.41
CA GLY A 417 -3.45 -23.46 15.13
C GLY A 417 -2.15 -23.05 14.41
N SER A 418 -2.23 -22.03 13.56
CA SER A 418 -1.10 -21.57 12.73
C SER A 418 -0.30 -20.43 13.40
N ASN A 419 0.79 -20.00 12.75
CA ASN A 419 1.51 -18.77 13.11
C ASN A 419 0.94 -17.49 12.48
N ASP A 420 -0.18 -17.57 11.75
CA ASP A 420 -0.82 -16.44 11.10
C ASP A 420 -1.74 -15.69 12.07
N ASN A 421 -1.40 -14.44 12.40
CA ASN A 421 -2.16 -13.60 13.33
C ASN A 421 -3.17 -12.68 12.65
N ARG A 422 -3.44 -12.87 11.35
CA ARG A 422 -4.47 -12.10 10.64
C ARG A 422 -5.85 -12.47 11.15
N HIS A 423 -6.73 -11.47 11.26
CA HIS A 423 -8.16 -11.71 11.48
C HIS A 423 -8.83 -11.95 10.14
N LEU A 424 -9.49 -13.10 9.98
CA LEU A 424 -10.07 -13.56 8.72
C LEU A 424 -11.57 -13.81 8.89
N GLY A 425 -12.31 -13.68 7.80
CA GLY A 425 -13.71 -14.06 7.72
C GLY A 425 -13.97 -15.19 6.72
N ILE A 426 -14.25 -14.83 5.47
CA ILE A 426 -14.44 -15.75 4.34
C ILE A 426 -13.33 -15.58 3.31
N ALA A 427 -12.93 -16.67 2.66
CA ALA A 427 -12.03 -16.67 1.52
C ALA A 427 -12.82 -16.78 0.23
N VAL A 428 -12.82 -15.72 -0.57
CA VAL A 428 -13.51 -15.68 -1.87
C VAL A 428 -12.50 -15.92 -2.98
N HIS A 429 -12.85 -16.78 -3.91
CA HIS A 429 -12.03 -17.13 -5.08
C HIS A 429 -12.45 -16.31 -6.31
N TRP A 430 -13.73 -16.34 -6.67
CA TRP A 430 -14.22 -15.58 -7.83
C TRP A 430 -15.64 -15.07 -7.62
N ILE A 431 -16.00 -14.07 -8.42
CA ILE A 431 -17.32 -13.45 -8.48
C ILE A 431 -17.73 -13.34 -9.95
N LYS A 432 -18.91 -13.86 -10.29
CA LYS A 432 -19.48 -13.80 -11.63
C LYS A 432 -20.83 -13.07 -11.60
N LEU A 433 -21.05 -12.20 -12.58
CA LEU A 433 -22.33 -11.53 -12.84
C LEU A 433 -22.67 -11.74 -14.31
N VAL A 434 -23.64 -12.60 -14.59
CA VAL A 434 -24.07 -12.94 -15.94
C VAL A 434 -25.43 -12.29 -16.21
N PRO A 435 -25.61 -11.52 -17.30
CA PRO A 435 -26.90 -10.96 -17.64
C PRO A 435 -27.98 -12.05 -17.76
N CYS A 436 -29.13 -11.83 -17.14
CA CYS A 436 -30.31 -12.68 -17.37
C CYS A 436 -30.80 -12.48 -18.82
N GLN A 437 -31.13 -13.58 -19.49
CA GLN A 437 -31.67 -13.55 -20.86
C GLN A 437 -33.09 -12.99 -20.93
#